data_AF-A0A2Z7C5G5-F1
#
_entry.id   AF-A0A2Z7C5G5-F1
#
_cell.length_a   1.000
_cell.length_b   1.000
_cell.length_c   1.000
_cell.angle_alpha   90.00
_cell.angle_beta   90.00
_cell.angle_gamma   90.00
#
_symmetry.space_group_name_H-M   'P 1'
#
loop_
_entity.id
_entity.type
_entity.pdbx_description
1 polymer ?
#
loop_
_entity_poly.entity_id
_entity_poly.type
_entity_poly.pdbx_seq_one_letter_code
_entity_poly.pdbx_strand_id
1 'polypeptide(L)'
;MIFDKLRKGSTAAPESGFLSKNVGVDRKIGEMEFNGEGRKRMRLRRVRPVTEADSGGGMTVLDGYDACMRKKRSVQPMGNETLVSPEGDEIDRRAYGLTSVIGRRREMEDSAAAELGFLKRSGRRYDFFGVYDGHGGCRVAQACGEMFHKLVKRIAEEDGGGGSGGVINWQKVMAVGFEKMDEEVNKAGAEVATLGSTAVVAVVGDDEVVVANCGDSRAVMYRGGVAVQLSDDHKPNRPDELERIENSGGKVVNWNGHRILGVLATSRSIEPEVKTTDRTELDELLILASDGLWDVVSNDVACQVARRCLNGEFNPKSVSKDDEARRNRASEAAAYLADLAIGRGSSDNISVVVVDLKNPQIIRFEAE
;
A
#
# COMPACT_ATOMS: atom_id res chain seq x y z
N MET A 1 12.33 -6.18 1.75
CA MET A 1 12.92 -7.42 2.33
C MET A 1 12.71 -7.50 3.85
N ILE A 2 11.69 -8.20 4.33
CA ILE A 2 11.81 -9.01 5.54
C ILE A 2 10.95 -10.28 5.34
N PHE A 3 11.64 -11.43 5.38
CA PHE A 3 11.17 -12.82 5.23
C PHE A 3 10.75 -13.31 3.83
N ASP A 4 11.73 -13.44 2.93
CA ASP A 4 11.72 -14.56 1.95
C ASP A 4 13.11 -15.18 1.68
N LYS A 5 14.15 -14.80 2.44
CA LYS A 5 15.48 -15.44 2.37
C LYS A 5 15.60 -16.68 3.27
N LEU A 6 14.55 -17.49 3.35
CA LEU A 6 14.60 -18.83 3.93
C LEU A 6 14.26 -19.89 2.87
N ARG A 7 14.73 -19.69 1.64
CA ARG A 7 14.80 -20.77 0.64
C ARG A 7 15.77 -21.85 1.13
N LYS A 8 15.17 -22.96 1.56
CA LYS A 8 15.62 -24.37 1.49
C LYS A 8 17.14 -24.56 1.44
N GLY A 9 17.72 -24.83 2.61
CA GLY A 9 19.02 -25.49 2.70
C GLY A 9 18.92 -26.88 2.07
N SER A 10 19.46 -27.02 0.86
CA SER A 10 19.69 -28.31 0.23
C SER A 10 20.85 -28.99 0.95
N THR A 11 20.58 -30.16 1.49
CA THR A 11 21.53 -31.08 2.12
C THR A 11 22.53 -31.60 1.10
N ALA A 12 23.80 -31.23 1.25
CA ALA A 12 24.95 -32.04 0.81
C ALA A 12 26.25 -31.53 1.47
N ALA A 13 26.78 -32.30 2.43
CA ALA A 13 28.23 -32.33 2.66
C ALA A 13 28.86 -33.22 1.57
N PRO A 14 30.10 -32.95 1.12
CA PRO A 14 31.24 -33.57 1.80
C PRO A 14 32.51 -32.71 1.87
N GLU A 15 33.54 -33.36 2.42
CA GLU A 15 34.73 -32.92 3.13
C GLU A 15 35.86 -32.22 2.35
N SER A 16 36.71 -31.58 3.17
CA SER A 16 38.18 -31.55 3.13
C SER A 16 38.93 -30.37 2.46
N GLY A 17 39.67 -29.66 3.31
CA GLY A 17 41.04 -29.17 3.06
C GLY A 17 41.19 -27.88 2.25
N PHE A 18 41.62 -26.80 2.91
CA PHE A 18 42.93 -26.16 2.62
C PHE A 18 43.22 -24.99 3.60
N LEU A 19 44.51 -24.82 3.89
CA LEU A 19 45.08 -23.98 4.93
C LEU A 19 44.98 -22.46 4.69
N SER A 20 44.81 -21.75 5.82
CA SER A 20 45.38 -20.47 6.25
C SER A 20 45.32 -19.24 5.33
N LYS A 21 44.76 -18.15 5.88
CA LYS A 21 45.51 -16.90 6.17
C LYS A 21 44.72 -16.05 7.16
N ASN A 22 45.34 -15.82 8.32
CA ASN A 22 44.86 -14.90 9.35
C ASN A 22 44.97 -13.45 8.87
N VAL A 23 43.89 -12.69 8.99
CA VAL A 23 43.94 -11.24 9.15
C VAL A 23 43.02 -10.91 10.33
N GLY A 24 43.64 -10.58 11.46
CA GLY A 24 42.94 -10.19 12.67
C GLY A 24 42.32 -8.80 12.53
N VAL A 25 41.06 -8.67 12.96
CA VAL A 25 40.45 -7.38 13.29
C VAL A 25 39.84 -7.55 14.67
N ASP A 26 40.49 -6.96 15.67
CA ASP A 26 39.99 -6.82 17.04
C ASP A 26 38.63 -6.13 17.04
N ARG A 27 37.56 -6.86 17.36
CA ARG A 27 36.29 -6.27 17.76
C ARG A 27 36.24 -6.27 19.28
N LYS A 28 36.53 -5.11 19.89
CA LYS A 28 36.19 -4.86 21.30
C LYS A 28 34.68 -5.03 21.48
N ILE A 29 34.28 -6.12 22.13
CA ILE A 29 32.95 -6.33 22.68
C ILE A 29 32.78 -5.31 23.82
N GLY A 30 31.71 -4.53 23.78
CA GLY A 30 31.41 -3.54 24.81
C GLY A 30 31.18 -4.20 26.18
N GLU A 31 31.83 -3.66 27.21
CA GLU A 31 31.65 -4.06 28.60
C GLU A 31 30.24 -3.70 29.10
N MET A 32 29.61 -4.64 29.81
CA MET A 32 28.36 -4.42 30.54
C MET A 32 28.69 -4.00 31.97
N GLU A 33 28.33 -2.78 32.38
CA GLU A 33 28.31 -2.39 33.79
C GLU A 33 26.88 -2.43 34.35
N PHE A 34 26.76 -3.01 35.55
CA PHE A 34 25.51 -3.10 36.31
C PHE A 34 25.38 -1.94 37.30
N ASN A 35 24.21 -1.29 37.33
CA ASN A 35 23.80 -0.49 38.48
C ASN A 35 22.49 -1.06 39.07
N GLY A 36 22.40 -1.02 40.41
CA GLY A 36 21.50 -1.80 41.27
C GLY A 36 20.00 -1.51 41.22
N GLU A 37 19.45 -1.01 40.11
CA GLU A 37 18.01 -0.78 39.95
C GLU A 37 17.53 -1.17 38.54
N GLY A 38 17.63 -2.44 38.18
CA GLY A 38 16.71 -3.18 37.29
C GLY A 38 16.17 -2.59 35.96
N ARG A 39 16.69 -1.47 35.42
CA ARG A 39 16.20 -0.84 34.18
C ARG A 39 17.32 -0.72 33.14
N LYS A 40 17.14 -1.39 32.00
CA LYS A 40 18.08 -1.34 30.86
C LYS A 40 17.91 -0.02 30.09
N ARG A 41 18.96 0.80 30.02
CA ARG A 41 19.02 1.99 29.15
C ARG A 41 20.26 1.90 28.26
N MET A 42 20.05 1.64 26.96
CA MET A 42 21.12 1.65 25.97
C MET A 42 21.47 3.10 25.63
N ARG A 43 22.74 3.50 25.77
CA ARG A 43 23.24 4.84 25.40
C ARG A 43 24.13 4.69 24.17
N LEU A 44 23.62 5.04 23.00
CA LEU A 44 24.39 5.08 21.75
C LEU A 44 25.36 6.29 21.78
N ARG A 45 26.66 6.03 21.62
CA ARG A 45 27.66 7.07 21.41
C ARG A 45 27.56 7.58 19.97
N ARG A 46 27.52 8.91 19.82
CA ARG A 46 27.46 9.61 18.54
C ARG A 46 28.82 9.53 17.85
N VAL A 47 28.91 8.82 16.72
CA VAL A 47 30.09 8.84 15.83
C VAL A 47 29.86 9.92 14.78
N ARG A 48 30.88 10.75 14.52
CA ARG A 48 30.83 11.82 13.52
C ARG A 48 31.06 11.24 12.11
N PRO A 49 30.43 11.79 11.06
CA PRO A 49 30.64 11.32 9.70
C PRO A 49 32.02 11.75 9.20
N VAL A 50 32.68 10.84 8.47
CA VAL A 50 33.88 11.12 7.67
C VAL A 50 33.40 11.56 6.28
N THR A 51 33.97 12.65 5.78
CA THR A 51 33.63 13.27 4.50
C THR A 51 34.05 12.45 3.29
N GLU A 52 33.21 12.55 2.26
CA GLU A 52 33.22 12.09 0.88
C GLU A 52 34.53 11.56 0.26
N ALA A 53 34.37 10.47 -0.51
CA ALA A 53 35.14 10.22 -1.72
C ALA A 53 34.20 9.74 -2.84
N ASP A 54 34.32 10.45 -3.95
CA ASP A 54 33.54 10.43 -5.19
C ASP A 54 33.68 9.12 -5.98
N SER A 55 32.55 8.57 -6.47
CA SER A 55 32.54 7.67 -7.64
C SER A 55 31.13 7.47 -8.24
N GLY A 56 30.92 8.05 -9.43
CA GLY A 56 30.11 7.50 -10.51
C GLY A 56 28.61 7.22 -10.24
N GLY A 57 27.80 8.27 -10.12
CA GLY A 57 26.36 8.16 -9.91
C GLY A 57 25.57 7.73 -11.15
N GLY A 58 25.16 6.46 -11.21
CA GLY A 58 23.94 6.07 -11.91
C GLY A 58 22.75 6.40 -11.03
N MET A 59 21.86 7.29 -11.48
CA MET A 59 20.71 7.75 -10.71
C MET A 59 19.76 6.58 -10.46
N THR A 60 19.61 6.16 -9.20
CA THR A 60 18.66 5.12 -8.80
C THR A 60 17.29 5.75 -8.56
N VAL A 61 16.23 4.95 -8.71
CA VAL A 61 14.84 5.36 -8.47
C VAL A 61 14.67 6.01 -7.10
N LEU A 62 15.45 5.60 -6.09
CA LEU A 62 15.30 6.09 -4.73
C LEU A 62 16.06 7.37 -4.39
N ASP A 63 16.99 7.82 -5.25
CA ASP A 63 17.85 8.98 -4.99
C ASP A 63 17.07 10.32 -4.99
N GLY A 64 15.80 10.30 -5.40
CA GLY A 64 14.88 11.45 -5.38
C GLY A 64 13.96 11.56 -4.16
N TYR A 65 13.90 10.57 -3.25
CA TYR A 65 12.88 10.48 -2.19
C TYR A 65 13.34 10.96 -0.81
N ASP A 66 13.98 12.12 -0.72
CA ASP A 66 14.50 12.68 0.55
C ASP A 66 13.58 13.72 1.24
N ALA A 67 12.33 13.85 0.78
CA ALA A 67 11.39 14.84 1.31
C ALA A 67 10.22 14.21 2.09
N CYS A 68 10.49 13.51 3.20
CA CYS A 68 9.46 13.31 4.23
C CYS A 68 9.35 14.59 5.07
N MET A 69 8.53 15.55 4.62
CA MET A 69 8.32 16.81 5.34
C MET A 69 6.82 17.13 5.51
N ARG A 70 6.37 17.06 6.77
CA ARG A 70 5.39 17.92 7.48
C ARG A 70 4.12 18.39 6.73
N LYS A 71 3.58 17.64 5.77
CA LYS A 71 2.24 17.94 5.22
C LYS A 71 1.18 17.35 6.16
N LYS A 72 0.55 18.22 6.97
CA LYS A 72 -0.45 17.83 7.98
C LYS A 72 -1.74 17.23 7.40
N ARG A 73 -1.97 17.38 6.09
CA ARG A 73 -3.08 16.81 5.33
C ARG A 73 -2.73 16.92 3.85
N SER A 74 -2.67 15.81 3.12
CA SER A 74 -2.65 15.83 1.65
C SER A 74 -3.98 15.26 1.18
N VAL A 75 -4.91 16.16 0.84
CA VAL A 75 -5.98 15.82 -0.09
C VAL A 75 -5.34 16.01 -1.45
N GLN A 76 -5.28 14.98 -2.29
CA GLN A 76 -5.11 15.21 -3.71
C GLN A 76 -6.50 15.58 -4.23
N PRO A 77 -6.82 16.87 -4.46
CA PRO A 77 -7.92 17.18 -5.35
C PRO A 77 -7.51 16.66 -6.73
N MET A 78 -8.49 16.28 -7.56
CA MET A 78 -8.26 16.24 -8.99
C MET A 78 -7.48 17.50 -9.37
N GLY A 79 -6.29 17.34 -9.95
CA GLY A 79 -5.68 18.43 -10.67
C GLY A 79 -6.70 18.90 -11.70
N ASN A 80 -6.94 20.21 -11.75
CA ASN A 80 -7.52 20.84 -12.94
C ASN A 80 -6.49 20.75 -14.08
N GLU A 81 -6.05 19.54 -14.43
CA GLU A 81 -5.57 19.31 -15.77
C GLU A 81 -6.82 19.17 -16.62
N THR A 82 -7.10 20.22 -17.39
CA THR A 82 -8.01 20.15 -18.54
C THR A 82 -7.48 19.05 -19.44
N LEU A 83 -7.95 17.82 -19.22
CA LEU A 83 -7.63 16.68 -20.06
C LEU A 83 -8.42 16.84 -21.35
N VAL A 84 -7.90 17.63 -22.27
CA VAL A 84 -8.43 17.74 -23.62
C VAL A 84 -8.31 16.36 -24.28
N SER A 85 -9.44 15.66 -24.45
CA SER A 85 -9.50 14.59 -25.44
C SER A 85 -9.49 15.24 -26.83
N PRO A 86 -8.63 14.79 -27.76
CA PRO A 86 -8.66 15.24 -29.15
C PRO A 86 -9.95 14.83 -29.90
N GLU A 87 -10.81 14.02 -29.26
CA GLU A 87 -12.05 13.48 -29.81
C GLU A 87 -13.15 13.73 -28.76
N GLY A 88 -14.25 14.39 -29.15
CA GLY A 88 -15.31 14.89 -28.27
C GLY A 88 -16.20 13.83 -27.61
N ASP A 89 -15.60 12.79 -27.04
CA ASP A 89 -16.31 11.72 -26.35
C ASP A 89 -16.61 12.09 -24.88
N GLU A 90 -17.86 11.91 -24.45
CA GLU A 90 -18.23 11.89 -23.03
C GLU A 90 -17.47 10.74 -22.35
N ILE A 91 -16.55 11.05 -21.42
CA ILE A 91 -15.84 10.01 -20.68
C ILE A 91 -16.57 9.76 -19.37
N ASP A 92 -17.24 8.61 -19.32
CA ASP A 92 -17.79 8.05 -18.10
C ASP A 92 -16.65 7.53 -17.20
N ARG A 93 -16.32 8.28 -16.15
CA ARG A 93 -15.21 7.98 -15.22
C ARG A 93 -15.76 7.66 -13.84
N ARG A 94 -15.24 6.62 -13.18
CA ARG A 94 -15.69 6.30 -11.82
C ARG A 94 -15.37 7.44 -10.85
N ALA A 95 -16.33 7.77 -9.98
CA ALA A 95 -16.08 8.70 -8.89
C ALA A 95 -15.22 8.02 -7.83
N TYR A 96 -14.16 8.68 -7.38
CA TYR A 96 -13.37 8.20 -6.25
C TYR A 96 -12.89 9.36 -5.39
N GLY A 97 -12.49 9.04 -4.17
CA GLY A 97 -11.87 9.95 -3.22
C GLY A 97 -10.68 9.29 -2.56
N LEU A 98 -9.62 10.06 -2.34
CA LEU A 98 -8.40 9.63 -1.68
C LEU A 98 -8.04 10.65 -0.61
N THR A 99 -7.82 10.19 0.61
CA THR A 99 -7.34 11.02 1.72
C THR A 99 -6.22 10.30 2.44
N SER A 100 -5.10 11.00 2.63
CA SER A 100 -3.97 10.53 3.43
C SER A 100 -3.60 11.59 4.47
N VAL A 101 -3.55 11.18 5.73
CA VAL A 101 -3.25 12.04 6.88
C VAL A 101 -2.21 11.40 7.80
N ILE A 102 -1.29 12.23 8.29
CA ILE A 102 -0.22 11.78 9.20
C ILE A 102 -0.75 11.30 10.56
N GLY A 103 -1.96 11.71 10.92
CA GLY A 103 -2.58 11.37 12.21
C GLY A 103 -1.72 11.87 13.37
N ARG A 104 -1.39 10.95 14.30
CA ARG A 104 -0.59 11.26 15.50
C ARG A 104 0.88 10.86 15.38
N ARG A 105 1.31 10.35 14.22
CA ARG A 105 2.71 10.00 13.94
C ARG A 105 3.56 11.25 13.71
N ARG A 106 4.87 11.09 13.80
CA ARG A 106 5.84 12.17 13.52
C ARG A 106 6.19 12.28 12.04
N GLU A 107 6.15 11.15 11.35
CA GLU A 107 6.45 11.01 9.93
C GLU A 107 5.22 10.45 9.21
N MET A 108 5.10 10.79 7.93
CA MET A 108 4.10 10.22 7.01
C MET A 108 4.80 9.17 6.16
N GLU A 109 4.62 7.91 6.52
CA GLU A 109 5.22 6.74 5.85
C GLU A 109 4.25 6.09 4.86
N ASP A 110 2.95 6.36 4.99
CA ASP A 110 1.89 5.99 4.06
C ASP A 110 2.02 6.67 2.67
N SER A 111 1.57 5.95 1.64
CA SER A 111 1.38 6.44 0.27
C SER A 111 0.13 5.82 -0.36
N ALA A 112 -0.41 6.43 -1.41
CA ALA A 112 -1.56 5.91 -2.14
C ALA A 112 -1.53 6.36 -3.60
N ALA A 113 -2.23 5.62 -4.48
CA ALA A 113 -2.31 5.89 -5.91
C ALA A 113 -3.73 5.65 -6.44
N ALA A 114 -4.15 6.45 -7.43
CA ALA A 114 -5.40 6.29 -8.14
C ALA A 114 -5.20 6.68 -9.62
N GLU A 115 -5.38 5.72 -10.52
CA GLU A 115 -5.16 5.89 -11.96
C GLU A 115 -6.41 5.44 -12.72
N LEU A 116 -7.19 6.42 -13.19
CA LEU A 116 -8.40 6.15 -13.95
C LEU A 116 -8.08 5.81 -15.41
N GLY A 117 -8.74 4.80 -15.96
CA GLY A 117 -8.53 4.32 -17.32
C GLY A 117 -7.09 3.82 -17.56
N PHE A 118 -6.40 3.35 -16.51
CA PHE A 118 -4.99 2.98 -16.58
C PHE A 118 -4.73 1.89 -17.63
N LEU A 119 -5.69 0.99 -17.84
CA LEU A 119 -5.65 -0.09 -18.83
C LEU A 119 -6.94 -0.12 -19.66
N LYS A 120 -6.80 -0.25 -20.98
CA LYS A 120 -7.90 -0.56 -21.90
C LYS A 120 -7.55 -1.84 -22.65
N ARG A 121 -8.39 -2.88 -22.54
CA ARG A 121 -8.14 -4.16 -23.21
C ARG A 121 -9.45 -4.84 -23.60
N SER A 122 -9.53 -5.30 -24.85
CA SER A 122 -10.73 -5.97 -25.40
C SER A 122 -12.02 -5.17 -25.21
N GLY A 123 -11.96 -3.84 -25.37
CA GLY A 123 -13.10 -2.93 -25.17
C GLY A 123 -13.44 -2.63 -23.71
N ARG A 124 -12.81 -3.31 -22.74
CA ARG A 124 -12.98 -3.05 -21.31
C ARG A 124 -12.02 -1.99 -20.81
N ARG A 125 -12.49 -1.14 -19.91
CA ARG A 125 -11.67 -0.17 -19.18
C ARG A 125 -11.44 -0.66 -17.77
N TYR A 126 -10.26 -0.41 -17.26
CA TYR A 126 -9.92 -0.69 -15.88
C TYR A 126 -9.34 0.56 -15.22
N ASP A 127 -9.73 0.79 -13.98
CA ASP A 127 -9.16 1.78 -13.07
C ASP A 127 -8.28 1.07 -12.05
N PHE A 128 -7.27 1.76 -11.53
CA PHE A 128 -6.34 1.23 -10.54
C PHE A 128 -6.37 2.08 -9.27
N PHE A 129 -6.40 1.43 -8.12
CA PHE A 129 -6.30 2.07 -6.81
C PHE A 129 -5.32 1.30 -5.93
N GLY A 130 -4.51 1.99 -5.14
CA GLY A 130 -3.56 1.36 -4.22
C GLY A 130 -3.36 2.15 -2.94
N VAL A 131 -3.18 1.45 -1.83
CA VAL A 131 -2.76 2.00 -0.54
C VAL A 131 -1.54 1.22 -0.06
N TYR A 132 -0.51 1.95 0.37
CA TYR A 132 0.81 1.44 0.72
C TYR A 132 1.21 1.97 2.08
N ASP A 133 1.27 1.11 3.08
CA ASP A 133 1.61 1.46 4.47
C ASP A 133 3.10 1.20 4.73
N GLY A 134 3.88 2.28 4.73
CA GLY A 134 5.32 2.24 4.87
C GLY A 134 5.77 2.02 6.31
N HIS A 135 6.85 1.27 6.50
CA HIS A 135 7.48 1.11 7.81
C HIS A 135 9.00 1.16 7.71
N GLY A 136 9.62 1.77 8.74
CA GLY A 136 11.05 2.04 8.77
C GLY A 136 11.45 3.27 7.94
N GLY A 137 10.54 3.81 7.13
CA GLY A 137 10.67 5.01 6.31
C GLY A 137 9.64 5.00 5.15
N CYS A 138 9.40 6.16 4.53
CA CYS A 138 8.37 6.33 3.49
C CYS A 138 8.81 5.88 2.07
N ARG A 139 10.11 5.66 1.84
CA ARG A 139 10.68 5.50 0.49
C ARG A 139 10.07 4.34 -0.30
N VAL A 140 9.83 3.20 0.34
CA VAL A 140 9.25 2.02 -0.33
C VAL A 140 7.78 2.27 -0.69
N ALA A 141 6.98 2.80 0.24
CA ALA A 141 5.58 3.14 -0.02
C ALA A 141 5.44 4.21 -1.12
N GLN A 142 6.31 5.23 -1.13
CA GLN A 142 6.34 6.25 -2.18
C GLN A 142 6.67 5.66 -3.55
N ALA A 143 7.72 4.84 -3.64
CA ALA A 143 8.07 4.14 -4.87
C ALA A 143 6.90 3.27 -5.38
N CYS A 144 6.22 2.53 -4.49
CA CYS A 144 5.03 1.76 -4.85
C CYS A 144 3.90 2.65 -5.41
N GLY A 145 3.63 3.78 -4.74
CA GLY A 145 2.64 4.77 -5.20
C GLY A 145 2.90 5.27 -6.62
N GLU A 146 4.17 5.53 -6.95
CA GLU A 146 4.55 6.13 -8.23
C GLU A 146 4.74 5.13 -9.38
N MET A 147 5.06 3.88 -9.08
CA MET A 147 5.50 2.91 -10.10
C MET A 147 4.62 1.67 -10.22
N PHE A 148 3.95 1.24 -9.16
CA PHE A 148 3.34 -0.09 -9.13
C PHE A 148 2.24 -0.24 -10.20
N HIS A 149 1.39 0.78 -10.36
CA HIS A 149 0.37 0.82 -11.41
C HIS A 149 0.97 0.75 -12.84
N LYS A 150 2.16 1.34 -13.06
CA LYS A 150 2.85 1.30 -14.36
C LYS A 150 3.40 -0.09 -14.67
N LEU A 151 3.92 -0.78 -13.65
CA LEU A 151 4.38 -2.17 -13.77
C LEU A 151 3.21 -3.09 -14.08
N VAL A 152 2.13 -3.01 -13.29
CA VAL A 152 0.90 -3.80 -13.49
C VAL A 152 0.34 -3.58 -14.89
N LYS A 153 0.25 -2.33 -15.34
CA LYS A 153 -0.19 -2.00 -16.71
C LYS A 153 0.66 -2.71 -17.77
N ARG A 154 1.98 -2.56 -17.71
CA ARG A 154 2.90 -3.14 -18.69
C ARG A 154 2.78 -4.66 -18.73
N ILE A 155 2.74 -5.31 -17.56
CA ILE A 155 2.61 -6.77 -17.47
C ILE A 155 1.25 -7.22 -18.01
N ALA A 156 0.17 -6.49 -17.71
CA ALA A 156 -1.15 -6.78 -18.23
C ALA A 156 -1.26 -6.57 -19.75
N GLU A 157 -0.52 -5.64 -20.34
CA GLU A 157 -0.44 -5.45 -21.80
C GLU A 157 0.36 -6.58 -22.47
N GLU A 158 1.41 -7.07 -21.81
CA GLU A 158 2.24 -8.18 -22.28
C GLU A 158 1.56 -9.57 -22.09
N ASP A 159 0.67 -9.71 -21.10
CA ASP A 159 -0.04 -10.95 -20.77
C ASP A 159 -1.13 -11.28 -21.80
N GLY A 160 -0.76 -11.54 -23.05
CA GLY A 160 -1.73 -11.78 -24.13
C GLY A 160 -1.12 -12.02 -25.50
N GLY A 161 0.17 -12.41 -25.57
CA GLY A 161 0.88 -12.60 -26.83
C GLY A 161 0.13 -13.47 -27.84
N GLY A 162 -0.34 -12.85 -28.92
CA GLY A 162 -0.53 -13.52 -30.22
C GLY A 162 -1.91 -14.03 -30.62
N GLY A 163 -2.99 -13.78 -29.88
CA GLY A 163 -4.32 -14.28 -30.28
C GLY A 163 -5.50 -13.58 -29.61
N SER A 164 -6.49 -13.23 -30.42
CA SER A 164 -7.79 -12.61 -30.11
C SER A 164 -8.29 -12.70 -28.66
N GLY A 165 -8.63 -11.55 -28.06
CA GLY A 165 -9.68 -11.43 -27.04
C GLY A 165 -9.41 -12.05 -25.65
N GLY A 166 -8.16 -12.40 -25.32
CA GLY A 166 -7.83 -13.15 -24.10
C GLY A 166 -8.12 -12.41 -22.79
N VAL A 167 -8.85 -13.09 -21.89
CA VAL A 167 -9.03 -12.76 -20.46
C VAL A 167 -7.67 -12.52 -19.81
N ILE A 168 -7.55 -11.46 -19.00
CA ILE A 168 -6.30 -11.13 -18.29
C ILE A 168 -6.13 -12.13 -17.15
N ASN A 169 -4.95 -12.75 -17.04
CA ASN A 169 -4.64 -13.58 -15.88
C ASN A 169 -4.17 -12.68 -14.73
N TRP A 170 -5.13 -12.13 -13.98
CA TRP A 170 -4.85 -11.19 -12.90
C TRP A 170 -3.98 -11.77 -11.78
N GLN A 171 -4.11 -13.07 -11.49
CA GLN A 171 -3.25 -13.75 -10.51
C GLN A 171 -1.79 -13.67 -10.93
N LYS A 172 -1.48 -13.98 -12.19
CA LYS A 172 -0.13 -13.90 -12.74
C LYS A 172 0.36 -12.45 -12.84
N VAL A 173 -0.48 -11.54 -13.36
CA VAL A 173 -0.13 -10.12 -13.52
C VAL A 173 0.25 -9.50 -12.18
N MET A 174 -0.54 -9.73 -11.14
CA MET A 174 -0.28 -9.20 -9.82
C MET A 174 0.95 -9.86 -9.18
N ALA A 175 1.08 -11.19 -9.23
CA ALA A 175 2.26 -11.87 -8.68
C ALA A 175 3.58 -11.36 -9.30
N VAL A 176 3.64 -11.26 -10.63
CA VAL A 176 4.82 -10.73 -11.34
C VAL A 176 4.99 -9.23 -11.07
N GLY A 177 3.91 -8.48 -10.89
CA GLY A 177 3.96 -7.07 -10.53
C GLY A 177 4.64 -6.86 -9.19
N PHE A 178 4.21 -7.59 -8.16
CA PHE A 178 4.80 -7.55 -6.82
C PHE A 178 6.27 -7.97 -6.81
N GLU A 179 6.63 -9.05 -7.53
CA GLU A 179 8.02 -9.48 -7.69
C GLU A 179 8.89 -8.39 -8.33
N LYS A 180 8.46 -7.84 -9.47
CA LYS A 180 9.21 -6.75 -10.14
C LYS A 180 9.32 -5.51 -9.26
N MET A 181 8.28 -5.15 -8.51
CA MET A 181 8.34 -4.00 -7.60
C MET A 181 9.36 -4.23 -6.48
N ASP A 182 9.40 -5.43 -5.89
CA ASP A 182 10.42 -5.78 -4.88
C ASP A 182 11.84 -5.72 -5.49
N GLU A 183 12.03 -6.19 -6.73
CA GLU A 183 13.30 -6.03 -7.44
C GLU A 183 13.69 -4.56 -7.61
N GLU A 184 12.76 -3.70 -8.07
CA GLU A 184 13.05 -2.28 -8.28
C GLU A 184 13.45 -1.56 -6.99
N VAL A 185 12.77 -1.80 -5.87
CA VAL A 185 13.14 -1.17 -4.58
C VAL A 185 14.44 -1.72 -4.01
N ASN A 186 14.80 -2.96 -4.34
CA ASN A 186 16.04 -3.59 -3.89
C ASN A 186 17.27 -3.20 -4.72
N LYS A 187 17.11 -2.65 -5.93
CA LYS A 187 18.23 -2.14 -6.75
C LYS A 187 18.99 -0.99 -6.09
N ALA A 188 18.37 -0.30 -5.12
CA ALA A 188 18.95 0.82 -4.40
C ALA A 188 19.92 0.43 -3.25
N GLY A 189 20.22 -0.86 -3.06
CA GLY A 189 21.28 -1.31 -2.17
C GLY A 189 20.90 -1.50 -0.69
N ALA A 190 21.93 -1.69 0.16
CA ALA A 190 21.78 -2.12 1.56
C ALA A 190 21.12 -1.10 2.51
N GLU A 191 20.99 0.16 2.11
CA GLU A 191 20.35 1.22 2.92
C GLU A 191 18.83 1.03 3.07
N VAL A 192 18.22 0.20 2.22
CA VAL A 192 16.77 -0.09 2.22
C VAL A 192 16.43 -1.35 3.04
N ALA A 193 17.42 -2.04 3.62
CA ALA A 193 17.23 -3.37 4.22
C ALA A 193 16.24 -3.41 5.40
N THR A 194 15.97 -2.27 6.06
CA THR A 194 15.00 -2.16 7.16
C THR A 194 13.73 -1.39 6.76
N LEU A 195 13.63 -0.96 5.50
CA LEU A 195 12.47 -0.28 4.96
C LEU A 195 11.53 -1.31 4.33
N GLY A 196 10.23 -1.07 4.44
CA GLY A 196 9.23 -1.88 3.80
C GLY A 196 7.93 -1.12 3.62
N SER A 197 7.00 -1.76 2.91
CA SER A 197 5.64 -1.27 2.76
C SER A 197 4.71 -2.46 2.68
N THR A 198 3.50 -2.33 3.23
CA THR A 198 2.38 -3.14 2.78
C THR A 198 1.94 -2.68 1.39
N ALA A 199 1.10 -3.46 0.73
CA ALA A 199 0.31 -2.96 -0.39
C ALA A 199 -1.05 -3.67 -0.43
N VAL A 200 -2.12 -2.88 -0.48
CA VAL A 200 -3.43 -3.35 -0.94
C VAL A 200 -3.80 -2.60 -2.20
N VAL A 201 -4.11 -3.33 -3.26
CA VAL A 201 -4.35 -2.78 -4.60
C VAL A 201 -5.65 -3.35 -5.15
N ALA A 202 -6.42 -2.50 -5.82
CA ALA A 202 -7.62 -2.87 -6.54
C ALA A 202 -7.54 -2.44 -8.00
N VAL A 203 -7.84 -3.37 -8.90
CA VAL A 203 -8.16 -3.07 -10.30
C VAL A 203 -9.66 -3.22 -10.49
N VAL A 204 -10.32 -2.15 -10.89
CA VAL A 204 -11.77 -2.06 -11.02
C VAL A 204 -12.12 -1.97 -12.50
N GLY A 205 -12.68 -3.05 -13.04
CA GLY A 205 -13.25 -3.09 -14.39
C GLY A 205 -14.76 -2.92 -14.37
N ASP A 206 -15.37 -2.97 -15.56
CA ASP A 206 -16.83 -2.91 -15.70
C ASP A 206 -17.52 -4.16 -15.13
N ASP A 207 -16.93 -5.33 -15.35
CA ASP A 207 -17.52 -6.63 -14.96
C ASP A 207 -16.87 -7.25 -13.71
N GLU A 208 -15.71 -6.76 -13.26
CA GLU A 208 -14.93 -7.40 -12.19
C GLU A 208 -14.18 -6.39 -11.31
N VAL A 209 -13.91 -6.80 -10.07
CA VAL A 209 -12.98 -6.16 -9.13
C VAL A 209 -11.91 -7.17 -8.74
N VAL A 210 -10.66 -6.83 -8.99
CA VAL A 210 -9.49 -7.63 -8.64
C VAL A 210 -8.80 -6.95 -7.47
N VAL A 211 -8.63 -7.65 -6.37
CA VAL A 211 -7.88 -7.18 -5.21
C VAL A 211 -6.62 -8.02 -5.05
N ALA A 212 -5.47 -7.37 -4.88
CA ALA A 212 -4.22 -8.00 -4.48
C ALA A 212 -3.76 -7.38 -3.16
N ASN A 213 -3.54 -8.20 -2.14
CA ASN A 213 -3.10 -7.75 -0.82
C ASN A 213 -1.79 -8.41 -0.41
N CYS A 214 -0.86 -7.60 0.09
CA CYS A 214 0.37 -8.03 0.74
C CYS A 214 0.60 -7.16 1.98
N GLY A 215 -0.01 -7.56 3.09
CA GLY A 215 0.17 -6.93 4.39
C GLY A 215 -1.15 -6.87 5.15
N ASP A 216 -1.27 -5.91 6.04
CA ASP A 216 -2.42 -5.71 6.91
C ASP A 216 -3.22 -4.43 6.62
N SER A 217 -2.91 -3.76 5.51
CA SER A 217 -3.90 -2.93 4.83
C SER A 217 -5.02 -3.80 4.26
N ARG A 218 -6.20 -3.21 4.02
CA ARG A 218 -7.40 -4.00 3.68
C ARG A 218 -8.29 -3.33 2.65
N ALA A 219 -8.92 -4.15 1.81
CA ALA A 219 -9.97 -3.78 0.87
C ALA A 219 -11.32 -4.37 1.28
N VAL A 220 -12.38 -3.54 1.29
CA VAL A 220 -13.75 -3.92 1.67
C VAL A 220 -14.73 -3.34 0.64
N MET A 221 -15.58 -4.20 0.08
CA MET A 221 -16.69 -3.80 -0.79
C MET A 221 -17.99 -3.75 0.00
N TYR A 222 -18.86 -2.78 -0.28
CA TYR A 222 -20.24 -2.81 0.21
C TYR A 222 -21.17 -3.33 -0.90
N ARG A 223 -21.77 -4.49 -0.66
CA ARG A 223 -22.60 -5.21 -1.62
C ARG A 223 -23.95 -5.53 -1.00
N GLY A 224 -25.03 -4.99 -1.57
CA GLY A 224 -26.40 -5.33 -1.16
C GLY A 224 -26.69 -5.08 0.32
N GLY A 225 -26.09 -4.06 0.92
CA GLY A 225 -26.27 -3.74 2.34
C GLY A 225 -25.28 -4.43 3.30
N VAL A 226 -24.31 -5.20 2.79
CA VAL A 226 -23.35 -5.95 3.61
C VAL A 226 -21.91 -5.56 3.27
N ALA A 227 -21.07 -5.40 4.29
CA ALA A 227 -19.64 -5.22 4.10
C ALA A 227 -18.98 -6.57 3.80
N VAL A 228 -18.41 -6.70 2.60
CA VAL A 228 -17.71 -7.88 2.11
C VAL A 228 -16.22 -7.58 2.03
N GLN A 229 -15.45 -8.21 2.91
CA GLN A 229 -13.99 -8.09 2.90
C GLN A 229 -13.40 -8.84 1.69
N LEU A 230 -12.59 -8.14 0.89
CA LEU A 230 -12.00 -8.66 -0.34
C LEU A 230 -10.54 -9.10 -0.19
N SER A 231 -9.90 -8.74 0.93
CA SER A 231 -8.53 -9.13 1.26
C SER A 231 -8.45 -9.64 2.70
N ASP A 232 -7.62 -10.63 2.96
CA ASP A 232 -7.33 -11.09 4.32
C ASP A 232 -6.03 -10.47 4.83
N ASP A 233 -6.05 -9.91 6.04
CA ASP A 233 -4.88 -9.25 6.61
C ASP A 233 -3.78 -10.28 6.95
N HIS A 234 -2.56 -10.00 6.52
CA HIS A 234 -1.37 -10.80 6.85
C HIS A 234 -0.80 -10.39 8.22
N LYS A 235 -1.57 -10.68 9.28
CA LYS A 235 -1.13 -10.46 10.67
C LYS A 235 -0.32 -11.67 11.18
N PRO A 236 0.78 -11.48 11.94
CA PRO A 236 1.63 -12.57 12.45
C PRO A 236 0.92 -13.61 13.34
N ASN A 237 -0.24 -13.30 13.91
CA ASN A 237 -1.04 -14.24 14.69
C ASN A 237 -2.12 -14.98 13.89
N ARG A 238 -2.22 -14.75 12.57
CA ARG A 238 -3.06 -15.56 11.70
C ARG A 238 -2.50 -16.99 11.69
N PRO A 239 -3.32 -18.05 11.87
CA PRO A 239 -2.79 -19.40 12.11
C PRO A 239 -1.79 -19.91 11.06
N ASP A 240 -2.10 -19.71 9.78
CA ASP A 240 -1.25 -20.07 8.64
C ASP A 240 0.04 -19.22 8.59
N GLU A 241 -0.06 -17.93 8.87
CA GLU A 241 1.09 -17.03 8.92
C GLU A 241 2.02 -17.34 10.08
N LEU A 242 1.46 -17.59 11.27
CA LEU A 242 2.19 -18.00 12.46
C LEU A 242 2.97 -19.29 12.19
N GLU A 243 2.31 -20.31 11.63
CA GLU A 243 2.94 -21.58 11.26
C GLU A 243 4.09 -21.36 10.27
N ARG A 244 3.89 -20.54 9.25
CA ARG A 244 4.93 -20.21 8.26
C ARG A 244 6.13 -19.50 8.89
N ILE A 245 5.89 -18.57 9.82
CA ILE A 245 6.93 -17.84 10.56
C ILE A 245 7.74 -18.79 11.45
N GLU A 246 7.06 -19.67 12.20
CA GLU A 246 7.70 -20.63 13.10
C GLU A 246 8.50 -21.71 12.35
N ASN A 247 7.95 -22.23 11.24
CA ASN A 247 8.66 -23.17 10.35
C ASN A 247 9.91 -22.55 9.70
N SER A 248 9.93 -21.23 9.59
CA SER A 248 11.04 -20.42 9.13
C SER A 248 12.06 -20.09 10.25
N GLY A 249 11.86 -20.59 11.47
CA GLY A 249 12.70 -20.29 12.63
C GLY A 249 12.49 -18.89 13.22
N GLY A 250 11.47 -18.17 12.75
CA GLY A 250 11.01 -16.91 13.35
C GLY A 250 10.22 -17.15 14.63
N LYS A 251 9.91 -16.06 15.35
CA LYS A 251 9.04 -16.09 16.54
C LYS A 251 8.06 -14.94 16.48
N VAL A 252 6.82 -15.18 16.90
CA VAL A 252 5.82 -14.12 17.08
C VAL A 252 5.78 -13.73 18.55
N VAL A 253 5.95 -12.44 18.82
CA VAL A 253 5.92 -11.86 20.16
C VAL A 253 4.78 -10.85 20.21
N ASN A 254 3.90 -10.95 21.20
CA ASN A 254 2.91 -9.92 21.46
C ASN A 254 3.56 -8.77 22.24
N TRP A 255 3.87 -7.68 21.55
CA TRP A 255 4.48 -6.47 22.11
C TRP A 255 3.88 -5.25 21.42
N ASN A 256 2.83 -4.66 22.01
CA ASN A 256 1.98 -3.66 21.37
C ASN A 256 1.49 -4.13 19.98
N GLY A 257 0.84 -5.30 19.97
CA GLY A 257 0.47 -6.04 18.76
C GLY A 257 1.36 -7.26 18.52
N HIS A 258 0.89 -8.20 17.71
CA HIS A 258 1.66 -9.39 17.33
C HIS A 258 2.74 -9.01 16.33
N ARG A 259 4.00 -9.32 16.66
CA ARG A 259 5.16 -8.92 15.86
C ARG A 259 6.12 -10.07 15.60
N ILE A 260 6.65 -10.17 14.39
CA ILE A 260 7.73 -11.09 14.04
C ILE A 260 9.04 -10.58 14.64
N LEU A 261 9.67 -11.43 15.44
CA LEU A 261 10.86 -11.14 16.24
C LEU A 261 10.71 -9.88 17.14
N GLY A 262 9.47 -9.50 17.47
CA GLY A 262 9.17 -8.28 18.23
C GLY A 262 9.31 -6.98 17.43
N VAL A 263 9.53 -7.04 16.12
CA VAL A 263 9.77 -5.86 15.26
C VAL A 263 8.59 -5.59 14.31
N LEU A 264 8.27 -6.53 13.42
CA LEU A 264 7.32 -6.30 12.32
C LEU A 264 5.91 -6.79 12.60
N ALA A 265 4.91 -5.95 12.34
CA ALA A 265 3.49 -6.25 12.57
C ALA A 265 2.79 -6.93 11.37
N THR A 266 3.46 -7.03 10.21
CA THR A 266 3.00 -7.77 9.02
C THR A 266 3.86 -9.01 8.81
N SER A 267 3.26 -10.07 8.28
CA SER A 267 3.94 -11.33 7.96
C SER A 267 4.35 -11.49 6.50
N ARG A 268 3.82 -10.68 5.57
CA ARG A 268 4.22 -10.72 4.15
C ARG A 268 4.69 -9.35 3.67
N SER A 269 5.66 -9.37 2.75
CA SER A 269 6.17 -8.18 2.08
C SER A 269 6.31 -8.34 0.56
N ILE A 270 6.19 -9.56 0.00
CA ILE A 270 6.49 -9.82 -1.43
C ILE A 270 5.41 -10.66 -2.11
N GLU A 271 4.85 -11.68 -1.47
CA GLU A 271 3.85 -12.56 -2.10
C GLU A 271 2.40 -12.09 -1.81
N PRO A 272 1.67 -11.58 -2.83
CA PRO A 272 0.30 -11.12 -2.63
C PRO A 272 -0.71 -12.26 -2.66
N GLU A 273 -1.80 -12.11 -1.89
CA GLU A 273 -3.03 -12.88 -2.09
C GLU A 273 -3.94 -12.13 -3.06
N VAL A 274 -4.34 -12.78 -4.16
CA VAL A 274 -5.10 -12.16 -5.25
C VAL A 274 -6.50 -12.76 -5.34
N LYS A 275 -7.53 -11.91 -5.29
CA LYS A 275 -8.94 -12.28 -5.37
C LYS A 275 -9.64 -11.51 -6.49
N THR A 276 -10.21 -12.22 -7.44
CA THR A 276 -11.11 -11.66 -8.47
C THR A 276 -12.55 -11.86 -8.04
N THR A 277 -13.35 -10.81 -8.12
CA THR A 277 -14.77 -10.81 -7.74
C THR A 277 -15.59 -10.21 -8.88
N ASP A 278 -16.54 -10.98 -9.41
CA ASP A 278 -17.47 -10.46 -10.42
C ASP A 278 -18.34 -9.35 -9.82
N ARG A 279 -18.53 -8.29 -10.61
CA ARG A 279 -19.37 -7.16 -10.24
C ARG A 279 -20.84 -7.50 -10.38
N THR A 280 -21.63 -6.88 -9.52
CA THR A 280 -23.10 -6.98 -9.56
C THR A 280 -23.71 -5.60 -9.38
N GLU A 281 -24.98 -5.44 -9.77
CA GLU A 281 -25.75 -4.20 -9.54
C GLU A 281 -25.93 -3.86 -8.04
N LEU A 282 -25.65 -4.82 -7.16
CA LEU A 282 -25.69 -4.62 -5.72
C LEU A 282 -24.42 -3.95 -5.18
N ASP A 283 -23.36 -3.82 -5.99
CA ASP A 283 -22.07 -3.28 -5.59
C ASP A 283 -22.16 -1.75 -5.51
N GLU A 284 -22.08 -1.21 -4.30
CA GLU A 284 -22.29 0.23 -4.07
C GLU A 284 -20.97 1.00 -4.03
N LEU A 285 -19.99 0.47 -3.31
CA LEU A 285 -18.70 1.15 -3.10
C LEU A 285 -17.59 0.15 -2.77
N LEU A 286 -16.35 0.60 -2.94
CA LEU A 286 -15.14 -0.08 -2.53
C LEU A 286 -14.30 0.86 -1.64
N ILE A 287 -13.73 0.33 -0.56
CA ILE A 287 -12.83 1.04 0.35
C ILE A 287 -11.51 0.29 0.40
N LEU A 288 -10.39 0.98 0.18
CA LEU A 288 -9.04 0.51 0.48
C LEU A 288 -8.47 1.41 1.56
N ALA A 289 -7.85 0.86 2.60
CA ALA A 289 -7.18 1.68 3.59
C ALA A 289 -6.05 0.96 4.32
N SER A 290 -5.14 1.74 4.90
CA SER A 290 -4.11 1.27 5.86
C SER A 290 -4.74 0.86 7.20
N ASP A 291 -3.99 0.15 8.03
CA ASP A 291 -4.49 -0.34 9.32
C ASP A 291 -4.83 0.80 10.29
N GLY A 292 -4.28 1.99 10.08
CA GLY A 292 -4.66 3.22 10.78
C GLY A 292 -6.17 3.52 10.74
N LEU A 293 -6.90 3.07 9.72
CA LEU A 293 -8.37 3.04 9.71
C LEU A 293 -8.91 1.78 10.41
N TRP A 294 -8.49 0.61 9.94
CA TRP A 294 -9.12 -0.68 10.26
C TRP A 294 -8.93 -1.13 11.71
N ASP A 295 -7.91 -0.64 12.40
CA ASP A 295 -7.65 -0.92 13.81
C ASP A 295 -8.72 -0.31 14.73
N VAL A 296 -9.42 0.75 14.28
CA VAL A 296 -10.40 1.48 15.11
C VAL A 296 -11.78 1.63 14.47
N VAL A 297 -11.92 1.28 13.18
CA VAL A 297 -13.19 1.29 12.44
C VAL A 297 -13.45 -0.09 11.83
N SER A 298 -14.52 -0.74 12.27
CA SER A 298 -14.99 -2.00 11.69
C SER A 298 -15.48 -1.82 10.25
N ASN A 299 -15.38 -2.87 9.44
CA ASN A 299 -15.87 -2.93 8.05
C ASN A 299 -17.28 -2.35 7.88
N ASP A 300 -18.26 -2.80 8.67
CA ASP A 300 -19.66 -2.35 8.56
C ASP A 300 -19.82 -0.84 8.80
N VAL A 301 -19.18 -0.31 9.85
CA VAL A 301 -19.21 1.13 10.16
C VAL A 301 -18.58 1.93 9.02
N ALA A 302 -17.44 1.50 8.51
CA ALA A 302 -16.75 2.20 7.43
C ALA A 302 -17.64 2.27 6.17
N CYS A 303 -18.23 1.14 5.77
CA CYS A 303 -19.13 1.10 4.62
C CYS A 303 -20.39 1.94 4.81
N GLN A 304 -21.00 1.91 6.00
CA GLN A 304 -22.17 2.72 6.30
C GLN A 304 -21.86 4.23 6.24
N VAL A 305 -20.75 4.66 6.81
CA VAL A 305 -20.32 6.08 6.75
C VAL A 305 -20.06 6.50 5.31
N ALA A 306 -19.29 5.71 4.55
CA ALA A 306 -18.99 6.01 3.15
C ALA A 306 -20.26 6.10 2.30
N ARG A 307 -21.18 5.14 2.46
CA ARG A 307 -22.47 5.13 1.74
C ARG A 307 -23.30 6.38 2.03
N ARG A 308 -23.39 6.79 3.30
CA ARG A 308 -24.13 8.00 3.68
C ARG A 308 -23.51 9.26 3.09
N CYS A 309 -22.19 9.32 2.98
CA CYS A 309 -21.49 10.40 2.26
C CYS A 309 -21.84 10.41 0.77
N LEU A 310 -21.76 9.25 0.09
CA LEU A 310 -22.10 9.10 -1.33
C LEU A 310 -23.56 9.45 -1.63
N ASN A 311 -24.48 9.16 -0.70
CA ASN A 311 -25.89 9.54 -0.78
C ASN A 311 -26.17 11.03 -0.47
N GLY A 312 -25.15 11.81 -0.05
CA GLY A 312 -25.32 13.21 0.30
C GLY A 312 -26.03 13.45 1.64
N GLU A 313 -26.09 12.44 2.52
CA GLU A 313 -26.78 12.54 3.81
C GLU A 313 -26.04 13.41 4.84
N PHE A 314 -24.75 13.71 4.60
CA PHE A 314 -23.95 14.65 5.38
C PHE A 314 -23.91 16.03 4.70
N ASN A 315 -25.09 16.62 4.44
CA ASN A 315 -25.16 17.94 3.83
C ASN A 315 -25.14 19.04 4.91
N PRO A 316 -24.15 19.94 4.95
CA PRO A 316 -24.28 21.20 5.68
C PRO A 316 -25.44 21.98 5.05
N LYS A 317 -26.35 22.52 5.86
CA LYS A 317 -27.58 23.22 5.41
C LYS A 317 -27.33 24.53 4.63
N SER A 318 -26.17 24.75 4.01
CA SER A 318 -25.77 26.06 3.44
C SER A 318 -24.85 25.98 2.23
N VAL A 319 -24.90 24.91 1.42
CA VAL A 319 -24.07 24.81 0.21
C VAL A 319 -24.88 25.28 -1.01
N SER A 320 -24.30 26.15 -1.84
CA SER A 320 -24.96 26.64 -3.05
C SER A 320 -25.16 25.50 -4.05
N LYS A 321 -26.15 25.62 -4.95
CA LYS A 321 -26.39 24.60 -6.00
C LYS A 321 -25.17 24.38 -6.91
N ASP A 322 -24.38 25.44 -7.13
CA ASP A 322 -23.17 25.39 -7.96
C ASP A 322 -22.03 24.65 -7.26
N ASP A 323 -21.91 24.78 -5.93
CA ASP A 323 -20.94 24.03 -5.13
C ASP A 323 -21.34 22.56 -4.98
N GLU A 324 -22.63 22.25 -4.98
CA GLU A 324 -23.14 20.87 -4.92
C GLU A 324 -22.82 20.07 -6.19
N ALA A 325 -22.85 20.72 -7.36
CA ALA A 325 -22.47 20.11 -8.64
C ALA A 325 -20.97 19.78 -8.73
N ARG A 326 -20.11 20.50 -8.00
CA ARG A 326 -18.65 20.30 -7.95
C ARG A 326 -18.20 19.35 -6.83
N ARG A 327 -19.14 18.84 -6.05
CA ARG A 327 -18.87 18.14 -4.79
C ARG A 327 -18.52 16.68 -5.04
N ASN A 328 -17.25 16.31 -4.84
CA ASN A 328 -16.83 14.91 -4.88
C ASN A 328 -17.17 14.22 -3.55
N ARG A 329 -18.34 13.56 -3.50
CA ARG A 329 -18.83 12.85 -2.33
C ARG A 329 -17.94 11.68 -1.91
N ALA A 330 -17.21 11.06 -2.83
CA ALA A 330 -16.25 10.01 -2.51
C ALA A 330 -15.03 10.59 -1.78
N SER A 331 -14.56 11.79 -2.15
CA SER A 331 -13.51 12.51 -1.40
C SER A 331 -13.96 12.86 0.01
N GLU A 332 -15.22 13.25 0.19
CA GLU A 332 -15.78 13.48 1.52
C GLU A 332 -15.85 12.19 2.34
N ALA A 333 -16.29 11.09 1.73
CA ALA A 333 -16.31 9.79 2.38
C ALA A 333 -14.92 9.40 2.89
N ALA A 334 -13.88 9.51 2.05
CA ALA A 334 -12.50 9.22 2.43
C ALA A 334 -12.03 10.11 3.59
N ALA A 335 -12.32 11.41 3.53
CA ALA A 335 -11.96 12.37 4.57
C ALA A 335 -12.68 12.09 5.90
N TYR A 336 -14.00 11.83 5.86
CA TYR A 336 -14.79 11.50 7.05
C TYR A 336 -14.33 10.21 7.71
N LEU A 337 -13.95 9.20 6.94
CA LEU A 337 -13.40 7.95 7.47
C LEU A 337 -12.07 8.18 8.20
N ALA A 338 -11.18 8.99 7.62
CA ALA A 338 -9.93 9.36 8.27
C ALA A 338 -10.17 10.16 9.57
N ASP A 339 -11.09 11.14 9.54
CA ASP A 339 -11.45 11.94 10.72
C ASP A 339 -12.13 11.06 11.79
N LEU A 340 -12.97 10.09 11.40
CA LEU A 340 -13.57 9.12 12.30
C LEU A 340 -12.52 8.25 12.98
N ALA A 341 -11.52 7.77 12.23
CA ALA A 341 -10.42 6.98 12.79
C ALA A 341 -9.61 7.78 13.82
N ILE A 342 -9.27 9.05 13.51
CA ILE A 342 -8.61 9.96 14.46
C ILE A 342 -9.48 10.16 15.71
N GLY A 343 -10.79 10.40 15.52
CA GLY A 343 -11.76 10.60 16.59
C GLY A 343 -11.93 9.36 17.49
N ARG A 344 -11.78 8.16 16.92
CA ARG A 344 -11.77 6.88 17.65
C ARG A 344 -10.43 6.50 18.25
N GLY A 345 -9.43 7.38 18.14
CA GLY A 345 -8.17 7.23 18.85
C GLY A 345 -7.06 6.57 18.06
N SER A 346 -7.19 6.41 16.73
CA SER A 346 -6.09 5.96 15.89
C SER A 346 -4.85 6.83 16.14
N SER A 347 -3.72 6.17 16.34
CA SER A 347 -2.41 6.80 16.55
C SER A 347 -1.50 6.70 15.32
N ASP A 348 -2.01 6.21 14.20
CA ASP A 348 -1.23 5.91 13.02
C ASP A 348 -1.33 6.96 11.91
N ASN A 349 -0.55 6.78 10.83
CA ASN A 349 -0.89 7.31 9.52
C ASN A 349 -2.19 6.67 9.04
N ILE A 350 -3.01 7.42 8.32
CA ILE A 350 -4.30 6.94 7.85
C ILE A 350 -4.44 7.33 6.39
N SER A 351 -4.49 6.34 5.51
CA SER A 351 -4.77 6.51 4.09
C SER A 351 -6.01 5.73 3.71
N VAL A 352 -6.95 6.40 3.05
CA VAL A 352 -8.25 5.84 2.67
C VAL A 352 -8.55 6.21 1.23
N VAL A 353 -8.88 5.22 0.42
CA VAL A 353 -9.46 5.36 -0.91
C VAL A 353 -10.90 4.86 -0.86
N VAL A 354 -11.85 5.67 -1.34
CA VAL A 354 -13.25 5.29 -1.53
C VAL A 354 -13.59 5.40 -3.01
N VAL A 355 -14.14 4.35 -3.59
CA VAL A 355 -14.58 4.30 -4.99
C VAL A 355 -16.09 4.10 -5.02
N ASP A 356 -16.80 4.98 -5.73
CA ASP A 356 -18.24 4.80 -6.04
C ASP A 356 -18.36 3.79 -7.19
N LEU A 357 -19.03 2.66 -6.91
CA LEU A 357 -19.24 1.60 -7.89
C LEU A 357 -20.59 1.73 -8.62
N LYS A 358 -21.50 2.58 -8.15
CA LYS A 358 -22.84 2.76 -8.73
C LYS A 358 -22.89 3.90 -9.73
N ASN A 359 -22.33 5.04 -9.38
CA ASN A 359 -22.50 6.27 -10.13
C ASN A 359 -21.18 6.68 -10.77
N PRO A 360 -21.01 6.45 -12.07
CA PRO A 360 -19.88 7.04 -12.76
C PRO A 360 -20.14 8.55 -12.96
N GLN A 361 -19.07 9.33 -12.87
CA GLN A 361 -19.04 10.77 -13.13
C GLN A 361 -18.95 10.97 -14.64
N ILE A 362 -19.99 11.57 -15.21
CA ILE A 362 -19.98 12.01 -16.61
C ILE A 362 -19.24 13.35 -16.67
N ILE A 363 -18.01 13.33 -17.18
CA ILE A 363 -17.27 14.57 -17.49
C ILE A 363 -17.63 14.96 -18.92
N ARG A 364 -18.37 16.06 -19.07
CA ARG A 364 -18.62 16.71 -20.36
C ARG A 364 -17.52 17.70 -20.63
N PHE A 365 -16.78 17.52 -21.71
CA PHE A 365 -15.89 18.54 -22.23
C PHE A 365 -16.73 19.57 -22.98
N GLU A 366 -16.62 20.84 -22.60
CA GLU A 366 -17.14 21.93 -23.43
C GLU A 366 -16.28 21.97 -24.71
N ALA A 367 -16.94 21.88 -25.87
CA ALA A 367 -16.27 22.10 -27.15
C ALA A 367 -15.93 23.60 -27.27
N GLU A 368 -14.66 23.93 -27.48
CA GLU A 368 -14.22 25.30 -27.81
C GLU A 368 -14.74 25.78 -29.17
#